data_AF-A0A101N0K0-F1
#
_entry.id   AF-A0A101N0K0-F1
#
_cell.length_a   1.000
_cell.length_b   1.000
_cell.length_c   1.000
_cell.angle_alpha   90.00
_cell.angle_beta   90.00
_cell.angle_gamma   90.00
#
_symmetry.space_group_name_H-M   'P 1'
#
loop_
_entity.id
_entity.type
_entity.pdbx_description
1 polymer ?
#
loop_
_entity_poly.entity_id
_entity_poly.type
_entity_poly.pdbx_seq_one_letter_code
_entity_poly.pdbx_strand_id
1 'polypeptide(L)'
;MTPSITLRMSHALPPVHRDRLLRTAREVDWRQDVRIFEEGERADRFWIVRDGTVALDMHVPGHRPPVIETLGVGDLVGWSWLFEPYVWQLGARTMTPVRAHEFDAVAVRLMCQDDAEFGRALEHWVGRVLAHRLHAARTRLVDLYGTHETKDPR
;
A
#
# COMPACT_ATOMS: atom_id res chain seq x y z
N MET A 1 5.99 -2.40 11.41
CA MET A 1 7.19 -2.51 10.55
C MET A 1 7.11 -1.43 9.50
N THR A 2 8.24 -0.80 9.17
CA THR A 2 8.32 0.23 8.11
C THR A 2 8.86 -0.41 6.84
N PRO A 3 8.31 -0.09 5.64
CA PRO A 3 8.79 -0.66 4.38
C PRO A 3 10.26 -0.38 4.12
N SER A 4 10.92 -1.32 3.44
CA SER A 4 12.29 -1.13 2.95
C SER A 4 12.35 -0.02 1.89
N ILE A 5 13.42 0.78 1.91
CA ILE A 5 13.69 1.83 0.91
C ILE A 5 13.72 1.27 -0.53
N THR A 6 14.08 0.00 -0.70
CA THR A 6 14.14 -0.69 -2.00
C THR A 6 12.76 -0.90 -2.64
N LEU A 7 11.69 -0.79 -1.86
CA LEU A 7 10.30 -0.88 -2.31
C LEU A 7 9.74 0.48 -2.74
N ARG A 8 10.51 1.56 -2.59
CA ARG A 8 10.09 2.89 -3.01
C ARG A 8 10.22 3.03 -4.51
N MET A 9 9.25 3.74 -5.11
CA MET A 9 9.19 3.99 -6.55
C MET A 9 10.52 4.51 -7.12
N SER A 10 11.23 5.36 -6.36
CA SER A 10 12.49 5.97 -6.78
C SER A 10 13.62 4.97 -7.02
N HIS A 11 13.64 3.85 -6.29
CA HIS A 11 14.63 2.78 -6.43
C HIS A 11 14.12 1.61 -7.26
N ALA A 12 12.80 1.45 -7.32
CA ALA A 12 12.17 0.32 -7.95
C ALA A 12 11.92 0.49 -9.45
N LEU A 13 11.75 1.73 -9.92
CA LEU A 13 11.48 2.03 -11.32
C LEU A 13 12.68 2.73 -11.98
N PRO A 14 13.03 2.38 -13.23
CA PRO A 14 13.93 3.18 -14.06
C PRO A 14 13.46 4.64 -14.17
N PRO A 15 14.37 5.63 -14.28
CA PRO A 15 14.01 7.05 -14.31
C PRO A 15 12.95 7.40 -15.35
N VAL A 16 13.07 6.85 -16.57
CA VAL A 16 12.11 7.11 -17.66
C VAL A 16 10.69 6.65 -17.31
N HIS A 17 10.54 5.50 -16.67
CA HIS A 17 9.24 4.96 -16.25
C HIS A 17 8.69 5.72 -15.06
N ARG A 18 9.55 6.06 -14.09
CA ARG A 18 9.18 6.88 -12.94
C ARG A 18 8.66 8.25 -13.37
N ASP A 19 9.37 8.93 -14.26
CA ASP A 19 8.98 10.26 -14.74
C ASP A 19 7.70 10.18 -15.57
N ARG A 20 7.50 9.10 -16.34
CA ARG A 20 6.24 8.83 -17.05
C ARG A 20 5.07 8.66 -16.09
N LEU A 21 5.24 7.88 -15.02
CA LEU A 21 4.21 7.71 -14.02
C LEU A 21 3.92 9.03 -13.30
N LEU A 22 4.94 9.77 -12.87
CA LEU A 22 4.78 11.05 -12.17
C LEU A 22 4.04 12.11 -13.00
N ARG A 23 4.09 12.06 -14.34
CA ARG A 23 3.31 12.97 -15.19
C ARG A 23 1.80 12.77 -15.08
N THR A 24 1.33 11.62 -14.60
CA THR A 24 -0.10 11.36 -14.38
C THR A 24 -0.53 11.60 -12.93
N ALA A 25 0.41 11.96 -12.06
CA ALA A 25 0.15 12.18 -10.65
C ALA A 25 -0.68 13.43 -10.41
N ARG A 26 -1.66 13.34 -9.50
CA ARG A 26 -2.32 14.48 -8.88
C ARG A 26 -1.81 14.65 -7.45
N GLU A 27 -1.53 15.87 -7.03
CA GLU A 27 -1.21 16.12 -5.62
C GLU A 27 -2.48 16.09 -4.77
N VAL A 28 -2.39 15.42 -3.62
CA VAL A 28 -3.45 15.36 -2.61
C VAL A 28 -2.87 15.58 -1.22
N ASP A 29 -3.67 16.24 -0.38
CA ASP A 29 -3.37 16.48 1.02
C ASP A 29 -4.52 15.98 1.91
N TRP A 30 -4.14 15.39 3.03
CA TRP A 30 -5.07 14.94 4.05
C TRP A 30 -4.62 15.39 5.43
N ARG A 31 -5.60 15.66 6.28
CA ARG A 31 -5.37 15.85 7.72
C ARG A 31 -5.08 14.50 8.36
N GLN A 32 -4.60 14.54 9.60
CA GLN A 32 -4.49 13.35 10.44
C GLN A 32 -5.87 12.70 10.65
N ASP A 33 -5.87 11.37 10.85
CA ASP A 33 -7.04 10.54 11.16
C ASP A 33 -8.10 10.44 10.04
N VAL A 34 -7.72 10.75 8.80
CA VAL A 34 -8.54 10.55 7.61
C VAL A 34 -8.45 9.09 7.13
N ARG A 35 -9.61 8.46 6.94
CA ARG A 35 -9.75 7.18 6.22
C ARG A 35 -9.62 7.46 4.73
N ILE A 36 -8.63 6.85 4.08
CA ILE A 36 -8.37 7.02 2.64
C ILE A 36 -9.26 6.08 1.83
N PHE A 37 -9.36 4.81 2.26
CA PHE A 37 -10.23 3.79 1.68
C PHE A 37 -10.46 2.66 2.69
N GLU A 38 -11.58 1.97 2.56
CA GLU A 38 -11.94 0.80 3.37
C GLU A 38 -11.66 -0.51 2.64
N GLU A 39 -11.39 -1.56 3.43
CA GLU A 39 -11.28 -2.93 2.92
C GLU A 39 -12.60 -3.37 2.27
N GLY A 40 -12.50 -4.11 1.15
CA GLY A 40 -13.66 -4.61 0.40
C GLY A 40 -14.24 -3.63 -0.61
N GLU A 41 -13.83 -2.36 -0.61
CA GLU A 41 -14.23 -1.39 -1.63
C GLU A 41 -13.40 -1.51 -2.92
N ARG A 42 -13.85 -0.83 -3.98
CA ARG A 42 -13.17 -0.84 -5.28
C ARG A 42 -11.83 -0.12 -5.21
N ALA A 43 -10.80 -0.77 -5.76
CA ALA A 43 -9.45 -0.26 -5.90
C ALA A 43 -9.23 0.39 -7.27
N ASP A 44 -9.60 1.68 -7.38
CA ASP A 44 -9.50 2.46 -8.62
C ASP A 44 -8.43 3.56 -8.59
N ARG A 45 -7.72 3.71 -7.48
CA ARG A 45 -6.65 4.70 -7.29
C ARG A 45 -5.50 4.10 -6.51
N PHE A 46 -4.33 4.73 -6.53
CA PHE A 46 -3.27 4.43 -5.59
C PHE A 46 -2.43 5.66 -5.31
N TRP A 47 -1.58 5.58 -4.30
CA TRP A 47 -0.82 6.75 -3.86
C TRP A 47 0.63 6.45 -3.54
N ILE A 48 1.46 7.48 -3.67
CA ILE A 48 2.84 7.48 -3.16
C ILE A 48 2.96 8.59 -2.14
N VAL A 49 3.30 8.23 -0.90
CA VAL A 49 3.45 9.20 0.19
C VAL A 49 4.64 10.12 -0.09
N ARG A 50 4.46 11.42 0.06
CA ARG A 50 5.52 12.44 -0.06
C ARG A 50 5.93 12.99 1.29
N ASP A 51 4.98 13.07 2.21
CA ASP A 51 5.18 13.54 3.58
C ASP A 51 4.14 12.90 4.50
N GLY A 52 4.50 12.70 5.77
CA GLY A 52 3.64 12.07 6.77
C GLY A 52 3.64 10.54 6.75
N THR A 53 2.66 9.96 7.43
CA THR A 53 2.53 8.51 7.62
C THR A 53 1.09 8.01 7.48
N VAL A 54 0.95 6.82 6.91
CA VAL A 54 -0.32 6.12 6.69
C VAL A 54 -0.25 4.72 7.31
N ALA A 55 -1.23 4.35 8.12
CA ALA A 55 -1.39 3.00 8.60
C ALA A 55 -2.24 2.18 7.62
N LEU A 56 -1.78 0.97 7.30
CA LEU A 56 -2.60 -0.05 6.68
C LEU A 56 -3.17 -0.95 7.76
N ASP A 57 -4.48 -1.13 7.77
CA ASP A 57 -5.19 -1.91 8.77
C ASP A 57 -6.09 -2.99 8.13
N MET A 58 -6.41 -4.02 8.90
CA MET A 58 -7.29 -5.11 8.48
C MET A 58 -8.58 -5.04 9.27
N HIS A 59 -9.72 -5.24 8.62
CA HIS A 59 -11.00 -5.32 9.30
C HIS A 59 -11.13 -6.64 10.06
N VAL A 60 -11.37 -6.56 11.37
CA VAL A 60 -11.64 -7.74 12.21
C VAL A 60 -12.95 -7.50 12.97
N PRO A 61 -14.02 -8.28 12.69
CA PRO A 61 -15.30 -8.11 13.37
C PRO A 61 -15.16 -8.11 14.90
N GLY A 62 -15.75 -7.13 15.55
CA GLY A 62 -15.75 -6.98 17.01
C GLY A 62 -14.42 -6.52 17.63
N HIS A 63 -13.39 -6.25 16.84
CA HIS A 63 -12.06 -5.82 17.31
C HIS A 63 -11.65 -4.49 16.69
N ARG A 64 -10.73 -3.77 17.34
CA ARG A 64 -10.07 -2.62 16.70
C ARG A 64 -9.23 -3.14 15.53
N PRO A 65 -9.30 -2.52 14.33
CA PRO A 65 -8.51 -2.94 13.17
C PRO A 65 -7.02 -3.01 13.52
N PRO A 66 -6.39 -4.20 13.56
CA PRO A 66 -4.96 -4.27 13.78
C PRO A 66 -4.24 -3.60 12.61
N VAL A 67 -3.33 -2.69 12.93
CA VAL A 67 -2.42 -2.14 11.93
C VAL A 67 -1.51 -3.27 11.45
N ILE A 68 -1.45 -3.50 10.15
CA ILE A 68 -0.51 -4.45 9.53
C ILE A 68 0.84 -3.77 9.31
N GLU A 69 0.82 -2.56 8.77
CA GLU A 69 2.03 -1.84 8.35
C GLU A 69 1.84 -0.32 8.49
N THR A 70 2.94 0.41 8.73
CA THR A 70 2.94 1.88 8.71
C THR A 70 3.83 2.34 7.56
N LEU A 71 3.24 3.06 6.62
CA LEU A 71 3.87 3.59 5.41
C LEU A 71 4.34 5.02 5.66
N GLY A 72 5.49 5.37 5.11
CA GLY A 72 6.05 6.71 5.11
C GLY A 72 6.47 7.16 3.72
N VAL A 73 7.31 8.20 3.68
CA VAL A 73 7.73 8.84 2.42
C VAL A 73 8.30 7.84 1.41
N GLY A 74 7.74 7.87 0.20
CA GLY A 74 8.12 7.06 -0.95
C GLY A 74 7.41 5.70 -1.03
N ASP A 75 6.62 5.34 -0.03
CA ASP A 75 5.94 4.04 0.02
C ASP A 75 4.60 4.08 -0.74
N LEU A 76 4.25 2.93 -1.35
CA LEU A 76 3.03 2.73 -2.15
C LEU A 76 1.82 2.47 -1.25
N VAL A 77 0.84 3.37 -1.24
CA VAL A 77 -0.46 3.13 -0.61
C VAL A 77 -1.40 2.49 -1.63
N GLY A 78 -1.86 1.28 -1.35
CA GLY A 78 -2.73 0.49 -2.23
C GLY A 78 -1.96 -0.24 -3.35
N TRP A 79 -1.99 -1.57 -3.33
CA TRP A 79 -1.47 -2.44 -4.40
C TRP A 79 -2.58 -3.16 -5.16
N SER A 80 -3.75 -3.30 -4.52
CA SER A 80 -4.90 -4.05 -5.03
C SER A 80 -5.45 -3.50 -6.34
N TRP A 81 -5.11 -2.27 -6.70
CA TRP A 81 -5.51 -1.66 -7.97
C TRP A 81 -4.88 -2.34 -9.19
N LEU A 82 -3.74 -3.04 -9.05
CA LEU A 82 -3.05 -3.65 -10.19
C LEU A 82 -3.56 -5.06 -10.49
N PHE A 83 -4.02 -5.78 -9.46
CA PHE A 83 -4.43 -7.18 -9.57
C PHE A 83 -5.94 -7.32 -9.44
N GLU A 84 -6.56 -8.09 -10.33
CA GLU A 84 -7.97 -8.45 -10.19
C GLU A 84 -8.23 -9.14 -8.83
N PRO A 85 -9.39 -8.90 -8.19
CA PRO A 85 -10.59 -8.24 -8.71
C PRO A 85 -10.63 -6.70 -8.55
N TYR A 86 -9.48 -6.05 -8.29
CA TYR A 86 -9.42 -4.60 -8.00
C TYR A 86 -10.26 -4.21 -6.79
N VAL A 87 -10.05 -4.94 -5.69
CA VAL A 87 -10.74 -4.73 -4.41
C VAL A 87 -9.70 -4.53 -3.31
N TRP A 88 -9.90 -3.54 -2.46
CA TRP A 88 -9.00 -3.25 -1.36
C TRP A 88 -8.91 -4.43 -0.39
N GLN A 89 -7.72 -4.97 -0.24
CA GLN A 89 -7.45 -6.11 0.67
C GLN A 89 -7.12 -5.68 2.10
N LEU A 90 -6.92 -4.38 2.31
CA LEU A 90 -6.72 -3.73 3.61
C LEU A 90 -7.39 -2.36 3.56
N GLY A 91 -7.65 -1.76 4.72
CA GLY A 91 -7.97 -0.33 4.83
C GLY A 91 -6.70 0.51 4.94
N ALA A 92 -6.84 1.82 4.70
CA ALA A 92 -5.76 2.79 4.92
C ALA A 92 -6.22 4.05 5.66
N ARG A 93 -5.48 4.49 6.68
CA ARG A 93 -5.78 5.70 7.46
C ARG A 93 -4.51 6.53 7.69
N THR A 94 -4.62 7.85 7.58
CA THR A 94 -3.51 8.76 7.87
C THR A 94 -3.24 8.85 9.37
N MET A 95 -1.98 8.68 9.78
CA MET A 95 -1.55 8.76 11.19
C MET A 95 -1.03 10.15 11.58
N THR A 96 -0.60 10.92 10.57
CA THR A 96 -0.22 12.34 10.66
C THR A 96 -0.93 13.08 9.53
N PRO A 97 -0.81 14.41 9.39
CA PRO A 97 -1.06 15.05 8.10
C PRO A 97 -0.22 14.38 7.01
N VAL A 98 -0.79 14.16 5.83
CA VAL A 98 -0.16 13.43 4.73
C VAL A 98 -0.27 14.23 3.44
N ARG A 99 0.84 14.30 2.69
CA ARG A 99 0.83 14.72 1.28
C ARG A 99 1.20 13.52 0.43
N ALA A 100 0.49 13.31 -0.67
CA ALA A 100 0.76 12.19 -1.56
C ALA A 100 0.59 12.57 -3.04
N HIS A 101 1.18 11.75 -3.90
CA HIS A 101 0.82 11.67 -5.30
C HIS A 101 -0.27 10.62 -5.47
N GLU A 102 -1.43 11.02 -5.96
CA GLU A 102 -2.56 10.16 -6.34
C GLU A 102 -2.47 9.81 -7.83
N PHE A 103 -2.80 8.57 -8.14
CA PHE A 103 -2.81 8.05 -9.51
C PHE A 103 -4.16 7.39 -9.80
N ASP A 104 -4.70 7.64 -10.99
CA ASP A 104 -5.84 6.90 -11.52
C ASP A 104 -5.37 5.50 -11.96
N ALA A 105 -5.91 4.45 -11.33
CA ALA A 105 -5.45 3.10 -11.59
C ALA A 105 -5.85 2.60 -12.99
N VAL A 106 -6.98 3.05 -13.52
CA VAL A 106 -7.45 2.63 -14.85
C VAL A 106 -6.50 3.18 -15.91
N ALA A 107 -6.18 4.48 -15.83
CA ALA A 107 -5.26 5.14 -16.74
C ALA A 107 -3.87 4.49 -16.68
N VAL A 108 -3.36 4.20 -15.49
CA VAL A 108 -2.05 3.55 -15.33
C VAL A 108 -2.05 2.13 -15.89
N ARG A 109 -3.12 1.34 -15.68
CA ARG A 109 -3.23 0.00 -16.30
C ARG A 109 -3.28 0.07 -17.82
N LEU A 110 -3.97 1.05 -18.41
CA LEU A 110 -3.97 1.28 -19.86
C LEU A 110 -2.55 1.63 -20.36
N MET A 111 -1.81 2.46 -19.63
CA MET A 111 -0.41 2.75 -19.96
C MET A 111 0.48 1.50 -19.94
N CYS A 112 0.21 0.55 -19.04
CA CYS A 112 0.90 -0.74 -18.99
C CYS A 112 0.57 -1.64 -20.19
N GLN A 113 -0.67 -1.59 -20.69
CA GLN A 113 -1.09 -2.32 -21.88
C GLN A 113 -0.46 -1.75 -23.16
N ASP A 114 -0.37 -0.41 -23.24
CA ASP A 114 0.22 0.28 -24.38
C ASP A 114 1.75 0.13 -24.46
N ASP A 115 2.42 -0.10 -23.32
CA ASP A 115 3.87 -0.25 -23.22
C ASP A 115 4.24 -1.40 -22.29
N ALA A 116 4.59 -2.54 -22.89
CA ALA A 116 4.92 -3.77 -22.17
C ALA A 116 6.21 -3.67 -21.33
N GLU A 117 7.15 -2.77 -21.64
CA GLU A 117 8.32 -2.56 -20.79
C GLU A 117 7.94 -1.81 -19.52
N PHE A 118 7.16 -0.74 -19.69
CA PHE A 118 6.59 0.01 -18.56
C PHE A 118 5.70 -0.88 -17.68
N GLY A 119 4.82 -1.68 -18.29
CA GLY A 119 3.96 -2.63 -17.59
C GLY A 119 4.74 -3.61 -16.72
N ARG A 120 5.73 -4.30 -17.31
CA ARG A 120 6.59 -5.25 -16.57
C ARG A 120 7.35 -4.59 -15.42
N ALA A 121 7.88 -3.38 -15.62
CA ALA A 121 8.59 -2.66 -14.56
C ALA A 121 7.66 -2.33 -13.38
N LEU A 122 6.44 -1.90 -13.67
CA LEU A 122 5.43 -1.55 -12.68
C LEU A 122 4.93 -2.78 -11.91
N GLU A 123 4.61 -3.85 -12.63
CA GLU A 123 4.22 -5.14 -12.05
C GLU A 123 5.32 -5.72 -11.16
N HIS A 124 6.58 -5.68 -11.59
CA HIS A 124 7.69 -6.16 -10.78
C HIS A 124 7.86 -5.33 -9.50
N TRP A 125 7.71 -4.01 -9.59
CA TRP A 125 7.74 -3.15 -8.40
C TRP A 125 6.59 -3.46 -7.43
N VAL A 126 5.35 -3.48 -7.90
CA VAL A 126 4.17 -3.73 -7.04
C VAL A 126 4.20 -5.16 -6.50
N GLY A 127 4.67 -6.14 -7.27
CA GLY A 127 4.87 -7.52 -6.82
C GLY A 127 5.84 -7.64 -5.65
N ARG A 128 6.93 -6.86 -5.64
CA ARG A 128 7.83 -6.80 -4.48
C ARG A 128 7.18 -6.17 -3.26
N VAL A 129 6.36 -5.14 -3.44
CA VAL A 129 5.58 -4.53 -2.35
C VAL A 129 4.59 -5.55 -1.77
N LEU A 130 3.88 -6.29 -2.62
CA LEU A 130 2.96 -7.35 -2.20
C LEU A 130 3.69 -8.44 -1.39
N ALA A 131 4.83 -8.93 -1.88
CA ALA A 131 5.62 -9.94 -1.18
C ALA A 131 6.06 -9.48 0.22
N HIS A 132 6.50 -8.22 0.34
CA HIS A 132 6.86 -7.63 1.62
C HIS A 132 5.66 -7.56 2.58
N ARG A 133 4.51 -7.10 2.08
CA ARG A 133 3.29 -6.96 2.88
C ARG A 133 2.72 -8.29 3.33
N LEU A 134 2.77 -9.31 2.49
CA LEU A 134 2.40 -10.66 2.86
C LEU A 134 3.29 -11.17 4.01
N HIS A 135 4.60 -10.92 3.93
CA HIS A 135 5.51 -11.27 5.02
C HIS A 135 5.18 -10.51 6.30
N ALA A 136 4.95 -9.19 6.23
CA ALA A 136 4.56 -8.37 7.37
C ALA A 136 3.25 -8.86 8.03
N ALA A 137 2.23 -9.17 7.23
CA ALA A 137 0.97 -9.70 7.70
C ALA A 137 1.14 -11.07 8.36
N ARG A 138 1.95 -11.97 7.78
CA ARG A 138 2.24 -13.29 8.35
C ARG A 138 2.90 -13.16 9.73
N THR A 139 3.89 -12.28 9.88
CA THR A 139 4.55 -12.04 11.16
C THR A 139 3.56 -11.51 12.21
N ARG A 140 2.70 -10.56 11.84
CA ARG A 140 1.65 -10.03 12.72
C ARG A 140 0.66 -11.11 13.19
N LEU A 141 0.26 -12.02 12.31
CA LEU A 141 -0.61 -13.14 12.68
C LEU A 141 0.08 -14.07 13.69
N VAL A 142 1.36 -14.38 13.49
CA VAL A 142 2.13 -15.16 14.47
C VAL A 142 2.23 -14.42 15.81
N ASP A 143 2.43 -13.10 15.83
CA ASP A 143 2.49 -12.34 17.07
C ASP A 143 1.13 -12.31 17.80
N LEU A 144 0.03 -12.13 17.04
CA LEU A 144 -1.33 -12.08 17.57
C LEU A 144 -1.79 -13.42 18.17
N TYR A 145 -1.42 -14.54 17.55
CA TYR A 145 -1.89 -15.88 17.96
C TYR A 145 -0.83 -16.73 18.69
N GLY A 146 0.46 -16.45 18.52
CA GLY A 146 1.56 -17.15 19.18
C GLY A 146 1.70 -16.83 20.67
N THR A 147 1.01 -15.78 21.16
CA THR A 147 0.95 -15.45 22.59
C THR A 147 -0.21 -16.16 23.32
N HIS A 148 -1.00 -16.99 22.63
CA HIS A 148 -2.13 -17.72 23.21
C HIS A 148 -1.81 -19.17 23.65
N GLU A 149 -0.53 -19.59 23.66
CA GLU A 149 -0.12 -20.84 24.29
C GLU A 149 0.34 -20.62 25.74
N THR A 150 -0.57 -20.95 26.67
CA THR A 150 -0.33 -21.42 28.05
C THR A 150 0.36 -20.48 29.06
N LYS A 151 -0.46 -19.67 29.75
CA LYS A 151 -0.39 -19.61 31.21
C LYS A 151 -1.62 -20.29 31.79
N ASP A 152 -1.53 -21.60 32.00
CA ASP A 152 -2.42 -22.32 32.90
C ASP A 152 -1.90 -22.13 34.33
N PRO A 153 -2.68 -21.58 35.27
CA PRO A 153 -2.25 -21.45 36.66
C PRO A 153 -2.32 -22.81 37.37
N ARG A 154 -1.15 -23.31 37.80
CA ARG A 154 -1.05 -24.29 38.88
C ARG A 154 -0.41 -23.63 40.10
#